data_AF-A0A4U1LUP7-F1
#
_entry.id   AF-A0A4U1LUP7-F1
#
_cell.length_a   1.000
_cell.length_b   1.000
_cell.length_c   1.000
_cell.angle_alpha   90.00
_cell.angle_beta   90.00
_cell.angle_gamma   90.00
#
_symmetry.space_group_name_H-M   'P 1'
#
loop_
_entity.id
_entity.type
_entity.pdbx_description
1 polymer ?
#
loop_
_entity_poly.entity_id
_entity_poly.type
_entity_poly.pdbx_seq_one_letter_code
_entity_poly.pdbx_strand_id
1 'polypeptide(L)'
;MKKFNLYSLFIFCVALVFTGCDGEEESEVLQNRKIAGVAINVSGFGKVQGEPEDYDNIDESTVSILANELSMEVSEGSVEDASLISNFEVVKTFNGGDEVLVDTFEALPFTVNLSDISEFVSGLTVTENDLKIGDQFKFTVKVNQTNGESYYFQGQSFNLTVNCFADLNGTYTVTNSVCGSGSSGTIPPIQITETPDGAWELQTADGGLLQYCTSNTGLVNGGKISVVCGVVQPSSDVDYCGDYGIGCIQGGTWNQETGVLELILNDDFFDNGEYTATYIKQ
;
A
#
# COMPACT_ATOMS: atom_id res chain seq x y z
N MET A 1 -34.95 70.38 10.49
CA MET A 1 -34.55 69.82 9.17
C MET A 1 -33.20 69.15 9.30
N LYS A 2 -33.17 67.81 9.26
CA LYS A 2 -32.13 66.98 8.63
C LYS A 2 -32.67 65.55 8.64
N LYS A 3 -33.08 65.10 7.45
CA LYS A 3 -33.49 63.72 7.18
C LYS A 3 -32.23 62.86 7.19
N PHE A 4 -32.17 61.85 8.05
CA PHE A 4 -31.21 60.76 7.90
C PHE A 4 -31.98 59.45 7.75
N ASN A 5 -31.53 58.68 6.76
CA ASN A 5 -32.23 57.62 6.07
C ASN A 5 -32.52 56.40 6.96
N LEU A 6 -33.79 56.03 7.06
CA LEU A 6 -34.34 54.89 7.81
C LEU A 6 -33.98 53.51 7.19
N TYR A 7 -33.03 53.46 6.25
CA TYR A 7 -32.70 52.26 5.47
C TYR A 7 -31.44 51.52 5.92
N SER A 8 -30.66 52.07 6.86
CA SER A 8 -29.46 51.39 7.40
C SER A 8 -29.69 50.69 8.75
N LEU A 9 -30.91 50.72 9.31
CA LEU A 9 -31.22 50.07 10.60
C LEU A 9 -31.95 48.73 10.45
N PHE A 10 -32.19 48.26 9.22
CA PHE A 10 -32.93 47.02 8.95
C PHE A 10 -32.02 45.81 8.62
N ILE A 11 -30.69 46.01 8.54
CA ILE A 11 -29.71 44.95 8.20
C ILE A 11 -28.96 44.43 9.45
N PHE A 12 -29.25 44.96 10.64
CA PHE A 12 -28.56 44.56 11.89
C PHE A 12 -29.44 43.81 12.91
N CYS A 13 -30.58 43.25 12.48
CA CYS A 13 -31.50 42.52 13.38
C CYS A 13 -31.77 41.06 12.97
N VAL A 14 -30.98 40.46 12.07
CA VAL A 14 -31.13 39.04 11.66
C VAL A 14 -30.00 38.14 12.21
N ALA A 15 -29.14 38.65 13.09
CA ALA A 15 -27.98 37.91 13.59
C ALA A 15 -28.08 37.40 15.05
N LEU A 16 -29.27 37.38 15.67
CA LEU A 16 -29.42 36.98 17.09
C LEU A 16 -30.66 36.12 17.37
N VAL A 17 -30.83 35.06 16.59
CA VAL A 17 -31.59 33.85 16.97
C VAL A 17 -30.66 32.74 16.48
N PHE A 18 -29.86 32.06 17.31
CA PHE A 18 -30.25 31.12 18.35
C PHE A 18 -29.21 31.09 19.49
N THR A 19 -29.56 31.63 20.65
CA THR A 19 -28.98 31.21 21.93
C THR A 19 -30.13 30.77 22.84
N GLY A 20 -30.07 29.53 23.31
CA GLY A 20 -30.84 29.04 24.46
C GLY A 20 -32.14 28.32 24.12
N CYS A 21 -32.04 27.01 23.90
CA CYS A 21 -33.07 26.09 24.39
C CYS A 21 -32.36 25.23 25.45
N ASP A 22 -32.50 25.63 26.71
CA ASP A 22 -32.38 24.71 27.83
C ASP A 22 -33.65 23.86 27.77
N GLY A 23 -33.49 22.66 27.25
CA GLY A 23 -34.49 21.63 27.18
C GLY A 23 -33.81 20.35 27.61
N GLU A 24 -34.30 19.77 28.68
CA GLU A 24 -34.11 18.36 29.01
C GLU A 24 -34.57 17.53 27.80
N GLU A 25 -33.68 17.33 26.84
CA GLU A 25 -33.71 16.21 25.92
C GLU A 25 -32.51 15.37 26.29
N GLU A 26 -32.77 14.37 27.14
CA GLU A 26 -31.91 13.20 27.21
C GLU A 26 -31.51 12.78 25.79
N SER A 27 -30.28 12.30 25.69
CA SER A 27 -29.66 11.77 24.48
C SER A 27 -30.51 10.65 23.83
N GLU A 28 -31.58 11.01 23.14
CA GLU A 28 -32.46 10.06 22.45
C GLU A 28 -32.12 9.93 20.97
N VAL A 29 -30.86 10.03 20.53
CA VAL A 29 -30.48 9.45 19.23
C VAL A 29 -29.02 8.94 19.20
N LEU A 30 -28.70 7.96 20.03
CA LEU A 30 -27.66 6.97 19.68
C LEU A 30 -28.17 5.52 19.81
N GLN A 31 -29.47 5.30 20.04
CA GLN A 31 -30.01 3.96 20.30
C GLN A 31 -30.13 3.06 19.05
N ASN A 32 -29.93 3.59 17.84
CA ASN A 32 -30.11 2.83 16.59
C ASN A 32 -28.88 2.86 15.67
N ARG A 33 -27.68 3.08 16.20
CA ARG A 33 -26.48 2.85 15.39
C ARG A 33 -26.26 1.34 15.32
N LYS A 34 -26.45 0.79 14.12
CA LYS A 34 -25.99 -0.56 13.78
C LYS A 34 -24.46 -0.57 13.91
N ILE A 35 -23.97 -1.05 15.04
CA ILE A 35 -22.54 -1.20 15.34
C ILE A 35 -22.16 -2.65 15.15
N ALA A 36 -20.96 -2.92 14.65
CA ALA A 36 -20.47 -4.28 14.48
C ALA A 36 -20.13 -4.97 15.82
N GLY A 37 -19.97 -4.20 16.91
CA GLY A 37 -19.56 -4.68 18.24
C GLY A 37 -18.04 -4.66 18.46
N VAL A 38 -17.26 -4.64 17.38
CA VAL A 38 -15.79 -4.51 17.39
C VAL A 38 -15.35 -3.71 16.17
N ALA A 39 -14.20 -3.05 16.21
CA ALA A 39 -13.43 -2.60 15.07
C ALA A 39 -12.16 -3.45 14.99
N ILE A 40 -11.78 -3.85 13.78
CA ILE A 40 -10.62 -4.72 13.53
C ILE A 40 -9.50 -3.96 12.83
N ASN A 41 -8.28 -4.43 13.00
CA ASN A 41 -7.13 -4.05 12.19
C ASN A 41 -6.71 -5.27 11.35
N VAL A 42 -6.46 -5.04 10.07
CA VAL A 42 -5.91 -6.05 9.16
C VAL A 42 -4.49 -5.65 8.77
N SER A 43 -3.54 -6.55 8.99
CA SER A 43 -2.14 -6.40 8.59
C SER A 43 -1.61 -7.73 8.08
N GLY A 44 -0.41 -7.73 7.51
CA GLY A 44 0.18 -8.96 7.03
C GLY A 44 1.09 -8.75 5.84
N PHE A 45 1.41 -9.85 5.18
CA PHE A 45 2.10 -9.84 3.91
C PHE A 45 1.49 -10.87 2.96
N GLY A 46 1.71 -10.66 1.66
CA GLY A 46 1.38 -11.69 0.70
C GLY A 46 1.86 -11.35 -0.70
N LYS A 47 1.87 -12.36 -1.55
CA LYS A 47 2.23 -12.28 -2.96
C LYS A 47 1.56 -13.37 -3.75
N VAL A 48 1.28 -13.07 -5.01
CA VAL A 48 0.99 -14.06 -6.05
C VAL A 48 1.82 -13.63 -7.25
N GLN A 49 2.89 -14.36 -7.53
CA GLN A 49 3.92 -13.97 -8.47
C GLN A 49 4.27 -15.11 -9.41
N GLY A 50 4.46 -14.80 -10.68
CA GLY A 50 4.78 -15.79 -11.69
C GLY A 50 5.48 -15.22 -12.90
N GLU A 51 5.71 -16.07 -13.90
CA GLU A 51 6.31 -15.67 -15.18
C GLU A 51 5.28 -15.81 -16.30
N PRO A 52 5.01 -14.74 -17.07
CA PRO A 52 4.22 -14.87 -18.30
C PRO A 52 5.00 -15.70 -19.32
N GLU A 53 4.30 -16.55 -20.07
CA GLU A 53 4.89 -17.30 -21.18
C GLU A 53 5.32 -16.39 -22.36
N ASP A 54 4.69 -15.22 -22.47
CA ASP A 54 4.91 -14.23 -23.53
C ASP A 54 4.98 -12.83 -22.93
N TYR A 55 6.20 -12.31 -22.81
CA TYR A 55 6.47 -10.96 -22.29
C TYR A 55 6.09 -9.83 -23.28
N ASP A 56 5.87 -10.15 -24.56
CA ASP A 56 5.40 -9.17 -25.55
C ASP A 56 3.87 -9.01 -25.50
N ASN A 57 3.15 -9.94 -24.86
CA ASN A 57 1.69 -9.93 -24.70
C ASN A 57 1.26 -10.35 -23.28
N ILE A 58 1.77 -9.62 -22.28
CA ILE A 58 1.59 -9.94 -20.84
C ILE A 58 0.11 -10.06 -20.46
N ASP A 59 -0.76 -9.20 -20.98
CA ASP A 59 -2.18 -9.13 -20.58
C ASP A 59 -2.98 -10.39 -20.95
N GLU A 60 -2.58 -11.11 -22.00
CA GLU A 60 -3.25 -12.34 -22.45
C GLU A 60 -2.46 -13.61 -22.11
N SER A 61 -1.19 -13.46 -21.74
CA SER A 61 -0.26 -14.57 -21.51
C SER A 61 -0.69 -15.47 -20.35
N THR A 62 -0.50 -16.77 -20.46
CA THR A 62 -0.58 -17.68 -19.30
C THR A 62 0.59 -17.41 -18.37
N VAL A 63 0.32 -17.51 -17.07
CA VAL A 63 1.31 -17.22 -16.03
C VAL A 63 1.64 -18.51 -15.29
N SER A 64 2.91 -18.88 -15.27
CA SER A 64 3.42 -19.94 -14.39
C SER A 64 3.68 -19.35 -13.01
N ILE A 65 2.88 -19.72 -12.01
CA ILE A 65 3.04 -19.20 -10.64
C ILE A 65 4.30 -19.81 -9.99
N LEU A 66 5.19 -18.95 -9.51
CA LEU A 66 6.48 -19.32 -8.94
C LEU A 66 6.56 -19.05 -7.43
N ALA A 67 5.83 -18.04 -6.96
CA ALA A 67 5.79 -17.68 -5.56
C ALA A 67 4.38 -17.22 -5.19
N ASN A 68 3.81 -17.83 -4.16
CA ASN A 68 2.52 -17.44 -3.62
C ASN A 68 2.53 -17.60 -2.11
N GLU A 69 2.04 -16.60 -1.41
CA GLU A 69 1.92 -16.63 0.04
C GLU A 69 0.90 -15.59 0.49
N LEU A 70 0.16 -15.91 1.53
CA LEU A 70 -0.61 -14.96 2.30
C LEU A 70 -0.36 -15.27 3.77
N SER A 71 -0.01 -14.25 4.54
CA SER A 71 -0.13 -14.26 5.98
C SER A 71 -0.86 -12.99 6.40
N MET A 72 -2.16 -13.12 6.63
CA MET A 72 -3.05 -12.03 7.01
C MET A 72 -3.40 -12.16 8.49
N GLU A 73 -2.93 -11.20 9.29
CA GLU A 73 -3.29 -11.07 10.70
C GLU A 73 -4.48 -10.13 10.85
N VAL A 74 -5.46 -10.59 11.63
CA VAL A 74 -6.62 -9.80 12.02
C VAL A 74 -6.62 -9.67 13.53
N SER A 75 -6.51 -8.43 14.00
CA SER A 75 -6.43 -8.10 15.42
C SER A 75 -7.55 -7.14 15.83
N GLU A 76 -7.76 -7.04 17.14
CA GLU A 76 -8.68 -6.08 17.72
C GLU A 76 -8.13 -4.66 17.56
N GLY A 77 -8.93 -3.76 16.98
CA GLY A 77 -8.69 -2.32 17.02
C GLY A 77 -9.38 -1.66 18.21
N SER A 78 -10.68 -1.92 18.39
CA SER A 78 -11.45 -1.49 19.56
C SER A 78 -12.69 -2.33 19.74
N VAL A 79 -13.08 -2.67 20.98
CA VAL A 79 -14.34 -3.37 21.26
C VAL A 79 -15.36 -2.42 21.85
N GLU A 80 -16.55 -2.40 21.24
CA GLU A 80 -17.71 -1.69 21.79
C GLU A 80 -18.60 -2.65 22.59
N ASP A 81 -18.90 -3.82 22.02
CA ASP A 81 -19.66 -4.90 22.67
C ASP A 81 -19.36 -6.26 22.00
N ALA A 82 -18.46 -7.02 22.61
CA ALA A 82 -18.10 -8.36 22.12
C ALA A 82 -19.24 -9.38 22.23
N SER A 83 -20.25 -9.15 23.07
CA SER A 83 -21.37 -10.09 23.24
C SER A 83 -22.30 -10.13 22.03
N LEU A 84 -22.23 -9.11 21.17
CA LEU A 84 -22.95 -9.06 19.90
C LEU A 84 -22.36 -10.01 18.86
N ILE A 85 -21.10 -10.41 19.00
CA ILE A 85 -20.34 -11.12 17.95
C ILE A 85 -20.58 -12.62 18.08
N SER A 86 -20.94 -13.27 16.98
CA SER A 86 -21.04 -14.73 16.90
C SER A 86 -19.76 -15.37 16.36
N ASN A 87 -19.21 -14.83 15.28
CA ASN A 87 -17.98 -15.29 14.64
C ASN A 87 -17.47 -14.25 13.64
N PHE A 88 -16.28 -14.52 13.10
CA PHE A 88 -15.64 -13.81 12.01
C PHE A 88 -15.51 -14.74 10.82
N GLU A 89 -15.81 -14.28 9.62
CA GLU A 89 -15.52 -15.00 8.38
C GLU A 89 -14.49 -14.22 7.58
N VAL A 90 -13.48 -14.91 7.05
CA VAL A 90 -12.64 -14.34 6.01
C VAL A 90 -13.19 -14.80 4.68
N VAL A 91 -13.52 -13.86 3.80
CA VAL A 91 -13.95 -14.13 2.44
C VAL A 91 -12.95 -13.58 1.45
N LYS A 92 -12.84 -14.21 0.30
CA LYS A 92 -12.07 -13.73 -0.85
C LYS A 92 -12.97 -13.48 -2.04
N THR A 93 -12.57 -12.53 -2.87
CA THR A 93 -13.13 -12.29 -4.21
C THR A 93 -11.99 -12.25 -5.21
N PHE A 94 -12.30 -12.61 -6.46
CA PHE A 94 -11.36 -12.53 -7.58
C PHE A 94 -11.93 -11.58 -8.63
N ASN A 95 -11.19 -10.53 -8.97
CA ASN A 95 -11.60 -9.48 -9.94
C ASN A 95 -13.02 -8.93 -9.70
N GLY A 96 -13.42 -8.80 -8.44
CA GLY A 96 -14.75 -8.31 -8.07
C GLY A 96 -15.90 -9.29 -8.32
N GLY A 97 -15.60 -10.57 -8.54
CA GLY A 97 -16.58 -11.66 -8.63
C GLY A 97 -17.20 -12.02 -7.28
N ASP A 98 -17.84 -13.20 -7.23
CA ASP A 98 -18.57 -13.67 -6.06
C ASP A 98 -17.65 -13.91 -4.84
N GLU A 99 -18.20 -13.70 -3.64
CA GLU A 99 -17.51 -13.98 -2.39
C GLU A 99 -17.42 -15.49 -2.14
N VAL A 100 -16.22 -15.95 -1.81
CA VAL A 100 -15.94 -17.32 -1.41
C VAL A 100 -15.38 -17.32 0.00
N LEU A 101 -15.96 -18.15 0.88
CA LEU A 101 -15.47 -18.34 2.24
C LEU A 101 -14.07 -18.96 2.21
N VAL A 102 -13.13 -18.32 2.91
CA VAL A 102 -11.79 -18.84 3.17
C VAL A 102 -11.80 -19.64 4.46
N ASP A 103 -12.23 -19.03 5.56
CA ASP A 103 -12.29 -19.67 6.87
C ASP A 103 -13.22 -18.91 7.84
N THR A 104 -13.53 -19.54 8.97
CA THR A 104 -14.38 -18.99 10.04
C THR A 104 -13.66 -19.08 11.40
N PHE A 105 -13.70 -17.99 12.16
CA PHE A 105 -13.03 -17.85 13.44
C PHE A 105 -14.01 -17.43 14.54
N GLU A 106 -13.83 -17.96 15.75
CA GLU A 106 -14.72 -17.66 16.88
C GLU A 106 -14.28 -16.41 17.67
N ALA A 107 -13.02 -16.01 17.56
CA ALA A 107 -12.44 -14.92 18.35
C ALA A 107 -11.25 -14.24 17.65
N LEU A 108 -10.92 -13.02 18.09
CA LEU A 108 -9.71 -12.28 17.73
C LEU A 108 -8.60 -12.48 18.81
N PRO A 109 -7.32 -12.29 18.47
CA PRO A 109 -6.79 -12.18 17.11
C PRO A 109 -6.76 -13.54 16.40
N PHE A 110 -6.71 -13.53 15.08
CA PHE A 110 -6.48 -14.73 14.27
C PHE A 110 -5.59 -14.42 13.07
N THR A 111 -5.02 -15.47 12.48
CA THR A 111 -4.18 -15.37 11.29
C THR A 111 -4.69 -16.33 10.22
N VAL A 112 -4.86 -15.83 9.01
CA VAL A 112 -5.10 -16.64 7.81
C VAL A 112 -3.78 -16.81 7.08
N ASN A 113 -3.40 -18.06 6.84
CA ASN A 113 -2.22 -18.38 6.05
C ASN A 113 -2.62 -19.21 4.83
N LEU A 114 -2.22 -18.78 3.64
CA LEU A 114 -2.32 -19.56 2.40
C LEU A 114 -0.92 -19.70 1.82
N SER A 115 -0.51 -20.92 1.47
CA SER A 115 0.84 -21.21 0.97
C SER A 115 0.85 -22.00 -0.33
N ASP A 116 -0.30 -22.45 -0.81
CA ASP A 116 -0.45 -23.13 -2.10
C ASP A 116 -1.44 -22.36 -2.99
N ILE A 117 -1.11 -22.18 -4.27
CA ILE A 117 -1.93 -21.44 -5.22
C ILE A 117 -3.34 -22.04 -5.38
N SER A 118 -3.48 -23.36 -5.19
CA SER A 118 -4.78 -24.03 -5.17
C SER A 118 -5.70 -23.50 -4.07
N GLU A 119 -5.17 -23.03 -2.95
CA GLU A 119 -5.94 -22.42 -1.86
C GLU A 119 -6.46 -21.04 -2.24
N PHE A 120 -5.71 -20.28 -3.06
CA PHE A 120 -6.13 -18.98 -3.58
C PHE A 120 -7.28 -19.13 -4.57
N VAL A 121 -7.25 -20.15 -5.43
CA VAL A 121 -8.32 -20.38 -6.44
C VAL A 121 -9.47 -21.26 -5.94
N SER A 122 -9.31 -21.96 -4.80
CA SER A 122 -10.33 -22.86 -4.25
C SER A 122 -11.69 -22.18 -4.09
N GLY A 123 -12.74 -22.81 -4.62
CA GLY A 123 -14.12 -22.32 -4.56
C GLY A 123 -14.45 -21.18 -5.53
N LEU A 124 -13.47 -20.59 -6.20
CA LEU A 124 -13.69 -19.63 -7.28
C LEU A 124 -14.04 -20.34 -8.60
N THR A 125 -14.51 -19.59 -9.58
CA THR A 125 -14.82 -20.09 -10.92
C THR A 125 -13.58 -20.20 -11.83
N VAL A 126 -12.41 -19.92 -11.30
CA VAL A 126 -11.12 -19.91 -12.01
C VAL A 126 -10.21 -20.98 -11.45
N THR A 127 -9.26 -21.40 -12.27
CA THR A 127 -8.15 -22.28 -11.92
C THR A 127 -6.83 -21.52 -12.00
N GLU A 128 -5.74 -22.13 -11.56
CA GLU A 128 -4.40 -21.53 -11.66
C GLU A 128 -4.05 -21.10 -13.10
N ASN A 129 -4.43 -21.91 -14.10
CA ASN A 129 -4.14 -21.61 -15.51
C ASN A 129 -4.93 -20.41 -16.06
N ASP A 130 -5.98 -19.99 -15.36
CA ASP A 130 -6.79 -18.84 -15.75
C ASP A 130 -6.19 -17.51 -15.23
N LEU A 131 -5.20 -17.58 -14.32
CA LEU A 131 -4.58 -16.40 -13.72
C LEU A 131 -3.73 -15.63 -14.74
N LYS A 132 -3.87 -14.31 -14.72
CA LYS A 132 -3.18 -13.34 -15.55
C LYS A 132 -2.51 -12.28 -14.69
N ILE A 133 -1.43 -11.69 -15.22
CA ILE A 133 -0.82 -10.53 -14.60
C ILE A 133 -1.86 -9.41 -14.48
N GLY A 134 -1.93 -8.77 -13.32
CA GLY A 134 -2.90 -7.72 -13.00
C GLY A 134 -4.19 -8.22 -12.36
N ASP A 135 -4.46 -9.53 -12.35
CA ASP A 135 -5.62 -10.08 -11.63
C ASP A 135 -5.51 -9.80 -10.13
N GLN A 136 -6.65 -9.56 -9.47
CA GLN A 136 -6.69 -9.16 -8.07
C GLN A 136 -7.49 -10.15 -7.23
N PHE A 137 -6.84 -10.66 -6.18
CA PHE A 137 -7.49 -11.26 -5.02
C PHE A 137 -7.74 -10.19 -3.98
N LYS A 138 -8.96 -10.13 -3.46
CA LYS A 138 -9.31 -9.26 -2.35
C LYS A 138 -9.87 -10.09 -1.20
N PHE A 139 -9.17 -10.05 -0.07
CA PHE A 139 -9.57 -10.68 1.18
C PHE A 139 -10.24 -9.66 2.08
N THR A 140 -11.40 -10.01 2.63
CA THR A 140 -12.19 -9.15 3.51
C THR A 140 -12.67 -9.94 4.71
N VAL A 141 -12.71 -9.30 5.87
CA VAL A 141 -13.25 -9.88 7.11
C VAL A 141 -14.71 -9.44 7.27
N LYS A 142 -15.59 -10.42 7.47
CA LYS A 142 -16.99 -10.24 7.86
C LYS A 142 -17.12 -10.51 9.35
N VAL A 143 -17.76 -9.60 10.06
CA VAL A 143 -18.14 -9.80 11.46
C VAL A 143 -19.61 -10.18 11.49
N ASN A 144 -19.89 -11.40 11.93
CA ASN A 144 -21.24 -11.92 12.06
C ASN A 144 -21.70 -11.72 13.51
N GLN A 145 -22.93 -11.25 13.66
CA GLN A 145 -23.56 -11.03 14.95
C GLN A 145 -24.50 -12.17 15.33
N THR A 146 -24.71 -12.32 16.64
CA THR A 146 -25.64 -13.28 17.22
C THR A 146 -27.11 -13.07 16.80
N ASN A 147 -27.45 -11.86 16.35
CA ASN A 147 -28.77 -11.52 15.78
C ASN A 147 -28.91 -11.87 14.29
N GLY A 148 -27.86 -12.40 13.65
CA GLY A 148 -27.83 -12.77 12.22
C GLY A 148 -27.43 -11.66 11.26
N GLU A 149 -27.07 -10.46 11.74
CA GLU A 149 -26.52 -9.39 10.90
C GLU A 149 -25.02 -9.58 10.64
N SER A 150 -24.56 -9.17 9.45
CA SER A 150 -23.15 -9.23 9.07
C SER A 150 -22.63 -7.84 8.68
N TYR A 151 -21.40 -7.53 9.10
CA TYR A 151 -20.76 -6.25 8.86
C TYR A 151 -19.42 -6.43 8.16
N TYR A 152 -19.12 -5.53 7.23
CA TYR A 152 -17.83 -5.41 6.57
C TYR A 152 -17.16 -4.11 7.03
N PHE A 153 -15.85 -4.15 7.25
CA PHE A 153 -15.07 -2.93 7.50
C PHE A 153 -14.61 -2.33 6.18
N GLN A 154 -15.22 -1.21 5.78
CA GLN A 154 -14.78 -0.48 4.61
C GLN A 154 -13.35 0.03 4.81
N GLY A 155 -12.46 -0.29 3.87
CA GLY A 155 -11.04 0.08 3.91
C GLY A 155 -10.11 -0.89 4.66
N GLN A 156 -10.63 -1.97 5.26
CA GLN A 156 -9.85 -3.01 5.94
C GLN A 156 -9.86 -4.32 5.13
N SER A 157 -9.45 -4.22 3.87
CA SER A 157 -9.28 -5.38 2.99
C SER A 157 -7.82 -5.58 2.64
N PHE A 158 -7.39 -6.83 2.54
CA PHE A 158 -6.05 -7.18 2.10
C PHE A 158 -6.11 -7.54 0.60
N ASN A 159 -5.45 -6.74 -0.24
CA ASN A 159 -5.49 -6.93 -1.70
C ASN A 159 -4.15 -7.50 -2.17
N LEU A 160 -4.22 -8.54 -2.99
CA LEU A 160 -3.07 -9.13 -3.67
C LEU A 160 -3.29 -9.08 -5.16
N THR A 161 -2.30 -8.58 -5.89
CA THR A 161 -2.33 -8.54 -7.35
C THR A 161 -1.37 -9.60 -7.88
N VAL A 162 -1.81 -10.39 -8.86
CA VAL A 162 -0.96 -11.30 -9.60
C VAL A 162 0.06 -10.46 -10.37
N ASN A 163 1.34 -10.64 -10.08
CA ASN A 163 2.41 -9.85 -10.67
C ASN A 163 3.52 -10.75 -11.23
N CYS A 164 4.39 -10.19 -12.06
CA CYS A 164 5.58 -10.90 -12.47
C CYS A 164 6.48 -11.17 -11.24
N PHE A 165 7.16 -12.30 -11.26
CA PHE A 165 8.13 -12.64 -10.23
C PHE A 165 9.29 -11.63 -10.21
N ALA A 166 9.63 -11.17 -9.02
CA ALA A 166 10.77 -10.32 -8.77
C ALA A 166 11.34 -10.66 -7.39
N ASP A 167 12.66 -10.83 -7.31
CA ASP A 167 13.38 -10.96 -6.04
C ASP A 167 14.57 -10.01 -6.00
N LEU A 168 14.33 -8.83 -5.43
CA LEU A 168 15.36 -7.83 -5.24
C LEU A 168 16.06 -7.97 -3.87
N ASN A 169 15.72 -8.94 -3.02
CA ASN A 169 16.38 -9.08 -1.72
C ASN A 169 17.87 -9.32 -1.88
N GLY A 170 18.71 -8.50 -1.25
CA GLY A 170 20.15 -8.74 -1.22
C GLY A 170 21.00 -7.51 -1.06
N THR A 171 22.30 -7.73 -1.25
CA THR A 171 23.34 -6.69 -1.19
C THR A 171 23.69 -6.24 -2.61
N TYR A 172 23.80 -4.92 -2.82
CA TYR A 172 24.02 -4.33 -4.13
C TYR A 172 25.23 -3.42 -4.16
N THR A 173 26.00 -3.51 -5.24
CA THR A 173 26.97 -2.47 -5.62
C THR A 173 26.24 -1.36 -6.33
N VAL A 174 26.47 -0.11 -5.96
CA VAL A 174 25.73 1.04 -6.48
C VAL A 174 26.64 2.02 -7.20
N THR A 175 26.18 2.52 -8.33
CA THR A 175 26.76 3.66 -9.04
C THR A 175 25.67 4.64 -9.46
N ASN A 176 26.04 5.89 -9.73
CA ASN A 176 25.16 6.83 -10.40
C ASN A 176 25.94 7.69 -11.39
N SER A 177 25.22 8.33 -12.30
CA SER A 177 25.78 9.10 -13.43
C SER A 177 26.22 10.53 -13.08
N VAL A 178 25.90 11.04 -11.89
CA VAL A 178 26.12 12.44 -11.47
C VAL A 178 27.16 12.62 -10.37
N CYS A 179 27.68 11.51 -9.82
CA CYS A 179 28.80 11.51 -8.89
C CYS A 179 30.07 12.01 -9.62
N GLY A 180 30.30 13.33 -9.60
CA GLY A 180 31.36 13.99 -10.35
C GLY A 180 32.78 13.77 -9.81
N SER A 181 33.76 14.30 -10.54
CA SER A 181 35.17 14.30 -10.14
C SER A 181 35.38 15.17 -8.90
N GLY A 182 35.68 14.55 -7.76
CA GLY A 182 35.79 15.20 -6.44
C GLY A 182 34.94 14.54 -5.35
N SER A 183 34.01 13.65 -5.72
CA SER A 183 33.36 12.73 -4.77
C SER A 183 34.39 11.76 -4.17
N SER A 184 34.19 11.35 -2.91
CA SER A 184 34.91 10.21 -2.32
C SER A 184 34.58 8.87 -3.01
N GLY A 185 33.63 8.87 -3.96
CA GLY A 185 33.51 7.98 -5.11
C GLY A 185 33.07 6.55 -4.85
N THR A 186 33.26 6.06 -3.63
CA THR A 186 32.87 4.70 -3.26
C THR A 186 31.58 4.75 -2.47
N ILE A 187 30.49 4.37 -3.13
CA ILE A 187 29.24 4.04 -2.46
C ILE A 187 29.44 2.62 -1.88
N PRO A 188 29.34 2.43 -0.54
CA PRO A 188 29.40 1.10 0.03
C PRO A 188 28.22 0.26 -0.47
N PRO A 189 28.32 -1.08 -0.42
CA PRO A 189 27.19 -1.92 -0.77
C PRO A 189 25.98 -1.63 0.12
N ILE A 190 24.80 -1.56 -0.48
CA ILE A 190 23.54 -1.29 0.22
C ILE A 190 22.68 -2.54 0.26
N GLN A 191 21.72 -2.59 1.19
CA GLN A 191 20.70 -3.63 1.18
C GLN A 191 19.41 -3.15 0.49
N ILE A 192 18.78 -4.09 -0.21
CA ILE A 192 17.39 -3.99 -0.65
C ILE A 192 16.61 -5.12 0.00
N THR A 193 15.44 -4.81 0.56
CA THR A 193 14.59 -5.77 1.27
C THR A 193 13.13 -5.65 0.82
N GLU A 194 12.46 -6.79 0.68
CA GLU A 194 11.01 -6.85 0.41
C GLU A 194 10.22 -6.30 1.61
N THR A 195 9.22 -5.47 1.34
CA THR A 195 8.28 -4.98 2.34
C THR A 195 7.04 -5.88 2.39
N PRO A 196 6.25 -5.86 3.49
CA PRO A 196 5.07 -6.71 3.62
C PRO A 196 4.01 -6.54 2.51
N ASP A 197 3.92 -5.35 1.92
CA ASP A 197 3.03 -5.03 0.80
C ASP A 197 3.60 -5.42 -0.58
N GLY A 198 4.74 -6.12 -0.63
CA GLY A 198 5.37 -6.60 -1.86
C GLY A 198 6.16 -5.54 -2.64
N ALA A 199 6.35 -4.36 -2.05
CA ALA A 199 7.30 -3.36 -2.53
C ALA A 199 8.74 -3.69 -2.05
N TRP A 200 9.69 -2.82 -2.40
CA TRP A 200 11.10 -3.00 -2.08
C TRP A 200 11.64 -1.74 -1.43
N GLU A 201 12.22 -1.89 -0.24
CA GLU A 201 12.88 -0.83 0.51
C GLU A 201 14.37 -0.80 0.17
N LEU A 202 14.86 0.37 -0.23
CA LEU A 202 16.25 0.64 -0.55
C LEU A 202 16.84 1.52 0.55
N GLN A 203 17.97 1.10 1.13
CA GLN A 203 18.69 1.94 2.10
C GLN A 203 19.20 3.25 1.49
N THR A 204 19.42 3.29 0.18
CA THR A 204 19.90 4.48 -0.54
C THR A 204 19.28 4.49 -1.93
N ALA A 205 18.10 5.09 -2.05
CA ALA A 205 17.28 5.07 -3.27
C ALA A 205 17.77 6.08 -4.34
N ASP A 206 18.51 7.11 -3.93
CA ASP A 206 19.00 8.18 -4.82
C ASP A 206 20.33 7.85 -5.51
N GLY A 207 20.74 6.59 -5.51
CA GLY A 207 22.02 6.14 -6.03
C GLY A 207 23.23 6.63 -5.23
N GLY A 208 23.05 7.12 -4.00
CA GLY A 208 24.12 7.65 -3.16
C GLY A 208 24.46 9.11 -3.42
N LEU A 209 23.61 9.83 -4.17
CA LEU A 209 23.79 11.24 -4.49
C LEU A 209 23.97 12.07 -3.22
N LEU A 210 22.99 12.08 -2.33
CA LEU A 210 23.02 12.88 -1.12
C LEU A 210 24.15 12.44 -0.20
N GLN A 211 24.24 11.14 0.08
CA GLN A 211 25.12 10.64 1.14
C GLN A 211 26.60 10.62 0.74
N TYR A 212 26.91 10.16 -0.48
CA TYR A 212 28.27 9.81 -0.88
C TYR A 212 28.83 10.77 -1.93
N CYS A 213 28.01 11.26 -2.88
CA CYS A 213 28.50 12.24 -3.85
C CYS A 213 28.80 13.60 -3.19
N THR A 214 28.06 13.98 -2.14
CA THR A 214 28.32 15.21 -1.37
C THR A 214 29.23 15.02 -0.15
N SER A 215 29.66 13.78 0.12
CA SER A 215 30.40 13.38 1.34
C SER A 215 29.66 13.62 2.66
N ASN A 216 28.33 13.76 2.62
CA ASN A 216 27.49 13.92 3.81
C ASN A 216 26.96 12.57 4.32
N THR A 217 27.86 11.78 4.91
CA THR A 217 27.56 10.38 5.26
C THR A 217 26.49 10.19 6.33
N GLY A 218 26.05 11.26 7.00
CA GLY A 218 24.97 11.23 7.99
C GLY A 218 23.56 11.40 7.42
N LEU A 219 23.43 11.80 6.14
CA LEU A 219 22.14 11.98 5.48
C LEU A 219 21.90 10.81 4.52
N VAL A 220 21.17 9.81 5.01
CA VAL A 220 20.71 8.66 4.22
C VAL A 220 19.43 9.07 3.49
N ASN A 221 19.33 8.77 2.20
CA ASN A 221 18.13 9.00 1.40
C ASN A 221 17.51 7.66 1.01
N GLY A 222 16.79 7.05 1.97
CA GLY A 222 16.10 5.79 1.75
C GLY A 222 14.85 5.99 0.88
N GLY A 223 14.28 4.88 0.41
CA GLY A 223 13.03 4.95 -0.31
C GLY A 223 12.45 3.59 -0.70
N LYS A 224 11.24 3.60 -1.24
CA LYS A 224 10.51 2.42 -1.67
C LYS A 224 10.18 2.45 -3.16
N ILE A 225 10.31 1.29 -3.79
CA ILE A 225 9.92 1.06 -5.18
C ILE A 225 8.94 -0.09 -5.29
N SER A 226 8.11 -0.06 -6.32
CA SER A 226 7.38 -1.22 -6.80
C SER A 226 7.88 -1.61 -8.19
N VAL A 227 7.91 -2.91 -8.47
CA VAL A 227 8.33 -3.46 -9.75
C VAL A 227 7.18 -4.26 -10.33
N VAL A 228 6.82 -3.97 -11.57
CA VAL A 228 5.79 -4.69 -12.34
C VAL A 228 6.44 -5.18 -13.61
N CYS A 229 6.61 -6.49 -13.74
CA CYS A 229 7.19 -7.13 -14.92
C CYS A 229 8.51 -6.52 -15.39
N GLY A 230 9.44 -6.34 -14.44
CA GLY A 230 10.76 -5.77 -14.71
C GLY A 230 10.75 -4.25 -14.91
N VAL A 231 9.61 -3.57 -14.75
CA VAL A 231 9.51 -2.10 -14.84
C VAL A 231 9.33 -1.53 -13.43
N VAL A 232 10.25 -0.66 -13.04
CA VAL A 232 10.13 0.11 -11.79
C VAL A 232 9.12 1.21 -11.99
N GLN A 233 8.13 1.28 -11.11
CA GLN A 233 7.11 2.34 -11.15
C GLN A 233 7.68 3.65 -10.59
N PRO A 234 7.21 4.81 -11.07
CA PRO A 234 7.53 6.09 -10.45
C PRO A 234 7.16 6.10 -8.96
N SER A 235 8.01 6.70 -8.12
CA SER A 235 7.81 6.75 -6.68
C SER A 235 8.34 8.06 -6.09
N SER A 236 7.51 8.69 -5.26
CA SER A 236 7.90 9.81 -4.41
C SER A 236 8.17 9.38 -2.97
N ASP A 237 8.08 8.08 -2.66
CA ASP A 237 8.39 7.52 -1.34
C ASP A 237 9.91 7.39 -1.20
N VAL A 238 10.57 8.54 -1.19
CA VAL A 238 12.02 8.72 -1.02
C VAL A 238 12.17 9.87 -0.03
N ASP A 239 12.97 9.66 1.02
CA ASP A 239 13.01 10.51 2.22
C ASP A 239 13.15 12.02 1.90
N TYR A 240 13.93 12.35 0.87
CA TYR A 240 14.21 13.74 0.47
C TYR A 240 13.58 14.15 -0.87
N CYS A 241 12.74 13.31 -1.48
CA CYS A 241 12.06 13.67 -2.74
C CYS A 241 11.00 14.77 -2.55
N GLY A 242 10.13 14.66 -1.54
CA GLY A 242 8.99 15.57 -1.40
C GLY A 242 9.37 17.04 -1.17
N ASP A 243 10.15 17.30 -0.11
CA ASP A 243 10.47 18.67 0.32
C ASP A 243 11.70 19.26 -0.39
N TYR A 244 12.61 18.41 -0.85
CA TYR A 244 13.89 18.84 -1.42
C TYR A 244 14.07 18.45 -2.88
N GLY A 245 13.22 17.59 -3.44
CA GLY A 245 13.35 17.14 -4.83
C GLY A 245 14.57 16.26 -5.07
N ILE A 246 15.15 15.60 -4.06
CA ILE A 246 16.39 14.82 -4.18
C ILE A 246 16.08 13.35 -4.41
N GLY A 247 16.48 12.82 -5.56
CA GLY A 247 16.39 11.39 -5.86
C GLY A 247 14.95 10.89 -6.10
N CYS A 248 14.07 11.75 -6.62
CA CYS A 248 12.71 11.36 -6.96
C CYS A 248 12.69 10.32 -8.07
N ILE A 249 12.09 9.15 -7.83
CA ILE A 249 12.11 8.03 -8.77
C ILE A 249 11.09 8.27 -9.88
N GLN A 250 11.57 8.42 -11.10
CA GLN A 250 10.75 8.60 -12.31
C GLN A 250 10.39 7.27 -12.98
N GLY A 251 11.07 6.19 -12.60
CA GLY A 251 10.88 4.85 -13.14
C GLY A 251 12.20 4.09 -13.18
N GLY A 252 12.28 3.06 -14.01
CA GLY A 252 13.48 2.24 -14.13
C GLY A 252 13.20 0.82 -14.60
N THR A 253 14.21 -0.05 -14.48
CA THR A 253 14.10 -1.46 -14.87
C THR A 253 14.72 -2.38 -13.84
N TRP A 254 14.16 -3.58 -13.73
CA TRP A 254 14.69 -4.70 -12.97
C TRP A 254 14.89 -5.88 -13.92
N ASN A 255 16.10 -6.41 -13.96
CA ASN A 255 16.43 -7.63 -14.70
C ASN A 255 16.80 -8.74 -13.71
N GLN A 256 15.86 -9.69 -13.53
CA GLN A 256 16.00 -10.82 -12.61
C GLN A 256 17.18 -11.73 -12.97
N GLU A 257 17.47 -11.95 -14.26
CA GLU A 257 18.52 -12.85 -14.71
C GLU A 257 19.93 -12.32 -14.40
N THR A 258 20.11 -11.01 -14.55
CA THR A 258 21.41 -10.34 -14.37
C THR A 258 21.56 -9.73 -12.98
N GLY A 259 20.47 -9.62 -12.20
CA GLY A 259 20.47 -8.98 -10.89
C GLY A 259 20.72 -7.47 -10.97
N VAL A 260 20.34 -6.82 -12.07
CA VAL A 260 20.56 -5.39 -12.31
C VAL A 260 19.25 -4.64 -12.13
N LEU A 261 19.24 -3.71 -11.17
CA LEU A 261 18.21 -2.69 -10.99
C LEU A 261 18.77 -1.35 -11.49
N GLU A 262 18.07 -0.73 -12.42
CA GLU A 262 18.37 0.62 -12.90
C GLU A 262 17.23 1.55 -12.52
N LEU A 263 17.55 2.67 -11.87
CA LEU A 263 16.59 3.71 -11.51
C LEU A 263 16.85 4.97 -12.33
N ILE A 264 15.76 5.55 -12.84
CA ILE A 264 15.73 6.90 -13.40
C ILE A 264 15.25 7.81 -12.28
N LEU A 265 16.07 8.80 -11.93
CA LEU A 265 15.91 9.67 -10.78
C LEU A 265 15.91 11.13 -11.24
N ASN A 266 15.27 12.00 -10.47
CA ASN A 266 15.38 13.45 -10.65
C ASN A 266 15.93 14.09 -9.38
N ASP A 267 16.82 15.07 -9.55
CA ASP A 267 17.34 15.90 -8.47
C ASP A 267 17.22 17.40 -8.82
N ASP A 268 16.37 18.09 -8.09
CA ASP A 268 16.16 19.54 -8.20
C ASP A 268 17.05 20.34 -7.23
N PHE A 269 17.56 19.72 -6.17
CA PHE A 269 18.27 20.44 -5.11
C PHE A 269 19.70 20.84 -5.50
N PHE A 270 20.43 19.93 -6.14
CA PHE A 270 21.81 20.18 -6.58
C PHE A 270 21.87 20.54 -8.07
N ASP A 271 20.72 20.83 -8.70
CA ASP A 271 20.60 21.17 -10.12
C ASP A 271 21.16 20.07 -11.07
N ASN A 272 21.10 18.79 -10.68
CA ASN A 272 21.53 17.69 -11.56
C ASN A 272 20.46 17.34 -12.60
N GLY A 273 19.18 17.56 -12.31
CA GLY A 273 18.07 17.14 -13.16
C GLY A 273 17.91 15.62 -13.17
N GLU A 274 17.52 15.08 -14.34
CA GLU A 274 17.37 13.63 -14.51
C GLU A 274 18.73 12.92 -14.55
N TYR A 275 18.85 11.82 -13.80
CA TYR A 275 20.04 10.98 -13.77
C TYR A 275 19.70 9.52 -13.53
N THR A 276 20.65 8.64 -13.86
CA THR A 276 20.53 7.20 -13.66
C THR A 276 21.37 6.73 -12.48
N ALA A 277 20.81 5.84 -11.67
CA ALA A 277 21.53 5.02 -10.70
C ALA A 277 21.40 3.53 -11.05
N THR A 278 22.50 2.79 -10.91
CA THR A 278 22.56 1.36 -11.22
C THR A 278 22.96 0.59 -9.98
N TYR A 279 22.20 -0.46 -9.67
CA TYR A 279 22.36 -1.37 -8.55
C TYR A 279 22.61 -2.77 -9.11
N ILE A 280 23.76 -3.36 -8.79
CA ILE A 280 24.13 -4.70 -9.24
C ILE A 280 24.18 -5.63 -8.03
N LYS A 281 23.30 -6.64 -8.01
CA LYS A 281 23.21 -7.66 -6.96
C LYS A 281 24.55 -8.42 -6.86
N GLN A 282 25.06 -8.59 -5.64
CA GLN A 282 26.31 -9.29 -5.34
C GLN A 282 26.12 -10.80 -5.11
#